data_AF-A0A7Y1FJ32-F1
#
_entry.id   AF-A0A7Y1FJ32-F1
#
_cell.length_a   1.000
_cell.length_b   1.000
_cell.length_c   1.000
_cell.angle_alpha   90.00
_cell.angle_beta   90.00
_cell.angle_gamma   90.00
#
_symmetry.space_group_name_H-M   'P 1'
#
loop_
_entity.id
_entity.type
_entity.pdbx_description
1 polymer ?
#
loop_
_entity_poly.entity_id
_entity_poly.type
_entity_poly.pdbx_seq_one_letter_code
_entity_poly.pdbx_strand_id
1 'polypeptide(L)'
;MTDFLDTVEGPDWLHDAINTLICGDNVTAPRPFGKSVALVTPQSLYEALAEHLGAQEQIAPLLTDNREYPIERMICEIVAGGRRVYGTAYDLACSALGTPKVKHHPTALHDVAEALIRPWANDYGQARAEELAADAAADRFEQRKADAA
;
A
#
# COMPACT_ATOMS: atom_id res chain seq x y z
N MET A 1 -12.42 -11.17 -16.99
CA MET A 1 -12.53 -10.46 -15.70
C MET A 1 -12.14 -9.03 -15.99
N THR A 2 -12.98 -8.05 -15.67
CA THR A 2 -12.59 -6.63 -15.79
C THR A 2 -11.46 -6.36 -14.80
N ASP A 3 -10.43 -5.63 -15.21
CA ASP A 3 -9.37 -5.21 -14.29
C ASP A 3 -9.99 -4.34 -13.19
N PHE A 4 -9.67 -4.62 -11.93
CA PHE A 4 -10.18 -3.82 -10.81
C PHE A 4 -9.81 -2.34 -10.96
N LEU A 5 -8.64 -2.04 -11.51
CA LEU A 5 -8.18 -0.67 -11.73
C LEU A 5 -8.97 0.08 -12.81
N ASP A 6 -9.71 -0.63 -13.67
CA ASP A 6 -10.59 -0.03 -14.69
C ASP A 6 -12.01 0.26 -14.14
N THR A 7 -12.28 -0.09 -12.88
CA THR A 7 -13.56 0.23 -12.21
C THR A 7 -13.55 1.65 -11.65
N VAL A 8 -14.71 2.12 -11.17
CA VAL A 8 -14.79 3.43 -10.49
C VAL A 8 -14.01 3.42 -9.16
N GLU A 9 -13.99 2.29 -8.45
CA GLU A 9 -13.37 2.16 -7.13
C GLU A 9 -11.85 1.92 -7.21
N GLY A 10 -11.37 1.32 -8.29
CA GLY A 10 -9.98 0.90 -8.44
C GLY A 10 -8.94 2.00 -8.30
N PRO A 11 -9.07 3.14 -9.02
CA PRO A 11 -8.15 4.26 -8.91
C PRO A 11 -8.12 4.90 -7.52
N ASP A 12 -9.27 5.06 -6.88
CA ASP A 12 -9.39 5.62 -5.52
C ASP A 12 -8.73 4.68 -4.50
N TRP A 13 -8.99 3.38 -4.61
CA TRP A 13 -8.34 2.37 -3.79
C TRP A 13 -6.81 2.40 -3.95
N LEU A 14 -6.30 2.50 -5.18
CA LEU A 14 -4.86 2.53 -5.42
C LEU A 14 -4.22 3.77 -4.80
N HIS A 15 -4.87 4.93 -4.92
CA HIS A 15 -4.44 6.17 -4.29
C HIS A 15 -4.35 6.02 -2.76
N ASP A 16 -5.41 5.52 -2.14
CA ASP A 16 -5.47 5.34 -0.69
C ASP A 16 -4.45 4.31 -0.22
N ALA A 17 -4.31 3.19 -0.91
CA ALA A 17 -3.34 2.14 -0.58
C ALA A 17 -1.89 2.65 -0.62
N ILE A 18 -1.53 3.48 -1.63
CA ILE A 18 -0.21 4.12 -1.71
C ILE A 18 0.04 4.99 -0.48
N ASN A 19 -0.92 5.85 -0.12
CA ASN A 19 -0.79 6.73 1.03
C ASN A 19 -0.72 5.95 2.34
N THR A 20 -1.56 4.91 2.51
CA THR A 20 -1.52 4.00 3.67
C THR A 20 -0.13 3.38 3.83
N LEU A 21 0.45 2.86 2.75
CA LEU A 21 1.76 2.23 2.81
C LEU A 21 2.88 3.22 3.16
N ILE A 22 2.86 4.43 2.56
CA ILE A 22 3.84 5.49 2.84
C ILE A 22 3.74 5.97 4.29
N CYS A 23 2.54 6.02 4.86
CA CYS A 23 2.31 6.35 6.27
C CYS A 23 2.77 5.25 7.25
N GLY A 24 3.21 4.09 6.75
CA GLY A 24 3.75 3.01 7.58
C GLY A 24 2.71 1.99 8.01
N ASP A 25 1.54 1.96 7.38
CA ASP A 25 0.51 0.96 7.62
C ASP A 25 0.51 -0.14 6.55
N ASN A 26 -0.06 -1.31 6.89
CA ASN A 26 -0.23 -2.40 5.92
C ASN A 26 -1.33 -2.06 4.93
N VAL A 27 -1.09 -2.33 3.64
CA VAL A 27 -2.16 -2.42 2.65
C VAL A 27 -2.82 -3.78 2.83
N THR A 28 -4.13 -3.80 2.99
CA THR A 28 -4.87 -5.04 3.30
C THR A 28 -5.98 -5.31 2.30
N ALA A 29 -6.28 -6.60 2.11
CA ALA A 29 -7.51 -7.05 1.48
C ALA A 29 -8.54 -7.42 2.56
N PRO A 30 -9.82 -7.09 2.35
CA PRO A 30 -10.88 -7.50 3.25
C PRO A 30 -11.09 -9.02 3.22
N ARG A 31 -11.76 -9.52 4.25
CA ARG A 31 -12.28 -10.88 4.35
C ARG A 31 -13.64 -10.85 5.03
N PRO A 32 -14.53 -11.81 4.73
CA PRO A 32 -15.84 -11.90 5.37
C PRO A 32 -15.78 -11.76 6.89
N PHE A 33 -16.83 -11.15 7.45
CA PHE A 33 -16.98 -10.92 8.90
C PHE A 33 -15.97 -9.92 9.47
N GLY A 34 -15.63 -8.88 8.69
CA GLY A 34 -14.80 -7.75 9.14
C GLY A 34 -13.34 -8.11 9.42
N LYS A 35 -12.82 -9.15 8.77
CA LYS A 35 -11.41 -9.54 8.87
C LYS A 35 -10.63 -8.92 7.72
N SER A 36 -9.29 -8.93 7.81
CA SER A 36 -8.43 -8.52 6.71
C SER A 36 -7.13 -9.31 6.68
N VAL A 37 -6.45 -9.27 5.54
CA VAL A 37 -5.13 -9.89 5.34
C VAL A 37 -4.18 -8.87 4.72
N ALA A 38 -2.94 -8.81 5.17
CA ALA A 38 -1.93 -7.93 4.59
C ALA A 38 -1.55 -8.40 3.18
N LEU A 39 -1.60 -7.48 2.22
CA LEU A 39 -1.13 -7.65 0.85
C LEU A 39 0.31 -7.15 0.71
N VAL A 40 0.55 -5.94 1.23
CA VAL A 40 1.86 -5.27 1.22
C VAL A 40 2.11 -4.71 2.61
N THR A 41 3.33 -4.89 3.11
CA THR A 41 3.76 -4.39 4.40
C THR A 41 4.76 -3.24 4.24
N PRO A 42 4.88 -2.33 5.22
CA PRO A 42 5.91 -1.28 5.20
C PRO A 42 7.32 -1.83 5.02
N GLN A 43 7.61 -3.02 5.56
CA GLN A 43 8.91 -3.68 5.39
C GLN A 43 9.23 -3.92 3.90
N SER A 44 8.25 -4.34 3.11
CA SER A 44 8.41 -4.53 1.66
C SER A 44 8.67 -3.20 0.94
N LEU A 45 8.06 -2.10 1.40
CA LEU A 45 8.35 -0.76 0.88
C LEU A 45 9.78 -0.35 1.18
N TYR A 46 10.26 -0.57 2.40
CA TYR A 46 11.62 -0.21 2.78
C TYR A 46 12.66 -1.01 1.99
N GLU A 47 12.41 -2.29 1.77
CA GLU A 47 13.25 -3.12 0.92
C GLU A 47 13.30 -2.58 -0.52
N ALA A 48 12.14 -2.34 -1.15
CA ALA A 48 12.07 -1.78 -2.50
C ALA A 48 12.69 -0.38 -2.60
N LEU A 49 12.61 0.42 -1.54
CA LEU A 49 13.25 1.72 -1.49
C LEU A 49 14.79 1.60 -1.43
N ALA A 50 15.33 0.66 -0.65
CA ALA A 50 16.76 0.39 -0.62
C ALA A 50 17.28 -0.05 -2.01
N GLU A 51 16.49 -0.83 -2.74
CA GLU A 51 16.77 -1.18 -4.15
C GLU A 51 16.77 0.04 -5.05
N HIS A 52 15.73 0.88 -4.95
CA HIS A 52 15.59 2.10 -5.75
C HIS A 52 16.75 3.08 -5.53
N LEU A 53 17.26 3.18 -4.29
CA LEU A 53 18.41 4.01 -3.93
C LEU A 53 19.77 3.41 -4.35
N GLY A 54 19.79 2.19 -4.92
CA GLY A 54 21.02 1.50 -5.30
C GLY A 54 21.86 1.03 -4.11
N ALA A 55 21.27 0.92 -2.92
CA ALA A 55 21.98 0.58 -1.69
C ALA A 55 22.22 -0.93 -1.53
N GLN A 56 21.63 -1.78 -2.39
CA GLN A 56 21.74 -3.24 -2.29
C GLN A 56 23.19 -3.76 -2.36
N GLU A 57 24.01 -3.22 -3.25
CA GLU A 57 25.40 -3.70 -3.45
C GLU A 57 26.33 -3.34 -2.28
N GLN A 58 26.02 -2.30 -1.51
CA GLN A 58 26.82 -1.87 -0.35
C GLN A 58 26.43 -2.58 0.95
N ILE A 59 25.25 -3.20 1.00
CA ILE A 59 24.69 -3.88 2.19
C ILE A 59 24.85 -5.42 2.09
N ALA A 60 25.31 -5.92 0.94
CA ALA A 60 25.40 -7.34 0.61
C ALA A 60 26.19 -8.25 1.59
N PRO A 61 27.15 -7.82 2.44
CA PRO A 61 27.81 -8.75 3.36
C PRO A 61 27.10 -8.96 4.71
N LEU A 62 26.04 -8.21 5.05
CA LEU A 62 25.42 -8.25 6.39
C LEU A 62 24.07 -9.00 6.43
N LEU A 63 23.97 -10.08 5.65
CA LEU A 63 22.78 -10.93 5.52
C LEU A 63 22.51 -11.72 6.82
N THR A 64 21.54 -11.26 7.59
CA THR A 64 20.71 -12.10 8.46
C THR A 64 19.24 -11.75 8.23
N ASP A 65 18.33 -12.70 8.49
CA ASP A 65 16.88 -12.64 8.24
C ASP A 65 16.11 -11.52 8.97
N ASN A 66 16.81 -10.50 9.49
CA ASN A 66 16.29 -9.41 10.30
C ASN A 66 16.82 -8.07 9.78
N ARG A 67 16.77 -7.88 8.45
CA ARG A 67 17.31 -6.68 7.80
C ARG A 67 16.48 -5.46 8.18
N GLU A 68 17.09 -4.57 8.96
CA GLU A 68 16.51 -3.28 9.30
C GLU A 68 16.85 -2.26 8.20
N TYR A 69 15.86 -1.44 7.87
CA TYR A 69 15.97 -0.38 6.86
C TYR A 69 15.72 0.99 7.51
N PRO A 70 16.57 1.43 8.45
CA PRO A 70 16.32 2.63 9.24
C PRO A 70 16.35 3.91 8.39
N ILE A 71 17.17 3.96 7.34
CA ILE A 71 17.28 5.11 6.45
C ILE A 71 16.02 5.22 5.59
N GLU A 72 15.58 4.10 5.01
CA GLU A 72 14.40 4.01 4.17
C GLU A 72 13.13 4.31 4.98
N ARG A 73 13.04 3.79 6.21
CA ARG A 73 11.97 4.14 7.15
C ARG A 73 11.95 5.63 7.46
N MET A 74 13.10 6.23 7.75
CA MET A 74 13.21 7.67 7.99
C MET A 74 12.77 8.50 6.77
N ILE A 75 13.15 8.08 5.56
CA ILE A 75 12.72 8.72 4.31
C ILE A 75 11.19 8.63 4.15
N CYS A 76 10.60 7.47 4.41
CA CYS A 76 9.14 7.31 4.35
C CYS A 76 8.43 8.23 5.34
N GLU A 77 8.91 8.31 6.58
CA GLU A 77 8.34 9.21 7.61
C GLU A 77 8.42 10.68 7.18
N ILE A 78 9.57 11.11 6.67
CA ILE A 78 9.77 12.47 6.17
C ILE A 78 8.81 12.79 5.02
N VAL A 79 8.66 11.87 4.07
CA VAL A 79 7.75 12.04 2.92
C VAL A 79 6.29 12.07 3.38
N ALA A 80 5.90 11.17 4.30
CA ALA A 80 4.55 11.09 4.84
C ALA A 80 4.13 12.36 5.59
N GLY A 81 5.01 12.94 6.43
CA GLY A 81 4.71 14.21 7.09
C GLY A 81 4.81 15.43 6.18
N GLY A 82 5.47 15.28 5.03
CA GLY A 82 5.49 16.27 3.98
C GLY A 82 6.35 17.50 4.28
N ARG A 83 6.47 18.36 3.27
CA ARG A 83 7.34 19.55 3.31
C ARG A 83 7.02 20.51 4.45
N ARG A 84 5.75 20.62 4.84
CA ARG A 84 5.32 21.55 5.91
C ARG A 84 5.89 21.16 7.27
N VAL A 85 6.06 19.86 7.53
CA VAL A 85 6.56 19.33 8.80
C VAL A 85 8.08 19.27 8.80
N TYR A 86 8.67 18.72 7.74
CA TYR A 86 10.09 18.38 7.71
C TYR A 86 10.98 19.37 6.93
N GLY A 87 10.39 20.37 6.26
CA GLY A 87 11.12 21.46 5.59
C GLY A 87 12.23 20.96 4.68
N THR A 88 13.47 21.39 4.95
CA THR A 88 14.65 21.01 4.18
C THR A 88 14.91 19.50 4.14
N ALA A 89 14.55 18.75 5.20
CA ALA A 89 14.73 17.30 5.20
C ALA A 89 13.81 16.62 4.17
N TYR A 90 12.60 17.15 3.95
CA TYR A 90 11.70 16.71 2.88
C TYR A 90 12.28 16.98 1.50
N ASP A 91 12.82 18.18 1.28
CA ASP A 91 13.44 18.56 0.00
C ASP A 91 14.66 17.66 -0.29
N LEU A 92 15.46 17.33 0.73
CA LEU A 92 16.59 16.41 0.62
C LEU A 92 16.13 14.98 0.32
N ALA A 93 15.10 14.48 1.01
CA ALA A 93 14.53 13.16 0.76
C ALA A 93 14.01 13.05 -0.68
N CYS A 94 13.25 14.05 -1.16
CA CYS A 94 12.79 14.08 -2.54
C CYS A 94 13.95 14.14 -3.54
N SER A 95 15.01 14.87 -3.22
CA SER A 95 16.21 14.94 -4.07
C SER A 95 16.95 13.59 -4.16
N ALA A 96 17.05 12.86 -3.04
CA ALA A 96 17.66 11.54 -2.99
C ALA A 96 16.82 10.49 -3.74
N LEU A 97 15.50 10.57 -3.63
CA LEU A 97 14.55 9.71 -4.33
C LEU A 97 14.54 9.96 -5.85
N GLY A 98 14.87 11.18 -6.27
CA GLY A 98 14.77 11.62 -7.65
C GLY A 98 13.37 12.04 -8.07
N THR A 99 13.19 12.27 -9.37
CA THR A 99 11.92 12.75 -9.92
C THR A 99 10.92 11.62 -10.12
N PRO A 100 9.63 11.83 -9.80
CA PRO A 100 8.61 10.83 -10.08
C PRO A 100 8.50 10.58 -11.60
N LYS A 101 8.28 9.32 -11.96
CA LYS A 101 8.04 8.86 -13.33
C LYS A 101 6.58 9.10 -13.73
N VAL A 102 5.65 8.89 -12.81
CA VAL A 102 4.22 9.12 -13.06
C VAL A 102 3.89 10.59 -12.82
N LYS A 103 3.27 11.25 -13.81
CA LYS A 103 3.00 12.70 -13.79
C LYS A 103 2.16 13.18 -12.60
N HIS A 104 1.32 12.30 -12.05
CA HIS A 104 0.42 12.64 -10.95
C HIS A 104 0.98 12.29 -9.57
N HIS A 105 2.18 11.69 -9.52
CA HIS A 105 2.81 11.33 -8.26
C HIS A 105 3.55 12.51 -7.62
N PRO A 106 3.34 12.77 -6.31
CA PRO A 106 4.04 13.83 -5.60
C PRO A 106 5.55 13.61 -5.50
N THR A 107 6.00 12.37 -5.33
CA THR A 107 7.42 12.00 -5.16
C THR A 107 7.69 10.64 -5.80
N ALA A 108 8.96 10.33 -6.11
CA ALA A 108 9.32 9.02 -6.63
C ALA A 108 9.04 7.86 -5.64
N LEU A 109 8.89 8.15 -4.34
CA LEU A 109 8.42 7.14 -3.37
C LEU A 109 7.02 6.62 -3.72
N HIS A 110 6.16 7.45 -4.30
CA HIS A 110 4.83 7.03 -4.73
C HIS A 110 4.90 6.07 -5.93
N ASP A 111 5.88 6.23 -6.82
CA ASP A 111 6.10 5.25 -7.91
C ASP A 111 6.54 3.89 -7.34
N VAL A 112 7.42 3.90 -6.34
CA VAL A 112 7.90 2.68 -5.67
C VAL A 112 6.76 1.96 -4.95
N ALA A 113 5.96 2.72 -4.18
CA ALA A 113 4.78 2.18 -3.51
C ALA A 113 3.74 1.65 -4.49
N GLU A 114 3.45 2.38 -5.58
CA GLU A 114 2.53 1.92 -6.62
C GLU A 114 3.01 0.62 -7.26
N ALA A 115 4.30 0.51 -7.60
CA ALA A 115 4.86 -0.70 -8.20
C ALA A 115 4.69 -1.94 -7.33
N LEU A 116 4.72 -1.78 -6.00
CA LEU A 116 4.45 -2.86 -5.04
C LEU A 116 2.96 -3.19 -4.92
N ILE A 117 2.09 -2.19 -4.96
CA ILE A 117 0.65 -2.34 -4.67
C ILE A 117 -0.14 -2.78 -5.91
N ARG A 118 0.15 -2.18 -7.07
CA ARG A 118 -0.60 -2.36 -8.32
C ARG A 118 -0.81 -3.85 -8.70
N PRO A 119 0.15 -4.77 -8.53
CA PRO A 119 -0.06 -6.20 -8.80
C PRO A 119 -1.18 -6.85 -7.98
N TRP A 120 -1.51 -6.31 -6.80
CA TRP A 120 -2.52 -6.85 -5.89
C TRP A 120 -3.92 -6.31 -6.14
N ALA A 121 -4.10 -5.41 -7.11
CA ALA A 121 -5.39 -4.74 -7.34
C ALA A 121 -6.53 -5.72 -7.64
N ASN A 122 -6.28 -6.73 -8.49
CA ASN A 122 -7.30 -7.71 -8.84
C ASN A 122 -7.65 -8.64 -7.67
N ASP A 123 -6.66 -9.03 -6.88
CA ASP A 123 -6.86 -9.84 -5.67
C ASP A 123 -7.67 -9.08 -4.62
N TYR A 124 -7.38 -7.78 -4.43
CA TYR A 124 -8.18 -6.90 -3.60
C TYR A 124 -9.62 -6.81 -4.11
N GLY A 125 -9.81 -6.53 -5.40
CA GLY A 125 -11.15 -6.40 -6.01
C GLY A 125 -11.97 -7.67 -5.86
N GLN A 126 -11.35 -8.85 -6.02
CA GLN A 126 -12.00 -10.13 -5.77
C GLN A 126 -12.38 -10.29 -4.29
N ALA A 127 -11.45 -10.04 -3.37
CA ALA A 127 -11.69 -10.15 -1.94
C ALA A 127 -12.83 -9.22 -1.47
N ARG A 128 -12.90 -8.01 -2.03
CA ARG A 128 -13.96 -7.04 -1.76
C ARG A 128 -15.32 -7.52 -2.26
N ALA A 129 -15.38 -8.10 -3.46
CA ALA A 129 -16.61 -8.68 -3.99
C ALA A 129 -17.10 -9.88 -3.14
N GLU A 130 -16.17 -10.73 -2.68
CA GLU A 130 -16.49 -11.86 -1.81
C GLU A 130 -17.02 -11.43 -0.44
N GLU A 131 -16.43 -10.39 0.16
CA GLU A 131 -16.92 -9.80 1.42
C GLU A 131 -18.35 -9.27 1.27
N LEU A 132 -18.61 -8.45 0.25
CA LEU A 132 -19.95 -7.89 0.00
C LEU A 132 -21.00 -8.99 -0.26
N ALA A 133 -20.61 -10.07 -0.94
CA ALA A 133 -21.48 -11.21 -1.18
C ALA A 133 -21.81 -11.97 0.12
N ALA A 134 -20.85 -12.08 1.05
CA ALA A 134 -21.05 -12.70 2.35
C ALA A 134 -21.99 -11.86 3.23
N ASP A 135 -21.80 -10.54 3.25
CA ASP A 135 -22.66 -9.61 4.00
C ASP A 135 -24.10 -9.67 3.48
N ALA A 136 -24.29 -9.59 2.16
CA ALA A 136 -25.61 -9.74 1.54
C ALA A 136 -26.25 -11.11 1.76
N ALA A 137 -25.45 -12.17 1.96
CA ALA A 137 -25.97 -13.49 2.33
C ALA A 137 -26.43 -13.53 3.79
N ALA A 138 -25.69 -12.89 4.70
CA ALA A 138 -26.06 -12.77 6.10
C ALA A 138 -27.37 -11.97 6.28
N ASP A 139 -27.51 -10.84 5.60
CA ASP A 139 -28.73 -10.02 5.64
C ASP A 139 -29.96 -10.80 5.17
N ARG A 140 -29.84 -11.53 4.06
CA ARG A 140 -30.92 -12.39 3.54
C ARG A 140 -31.30 -13.50 4.50
N PHE A 141 -30.34 -14.03 5.25
CA PHE A 141 -30.60 -15.08 6.24
C PHE A 141 -31.36 -14.53 7.45
N GLU A 142 -30.99 -13.36 7.95
CA GLU A 142 -31.70 -12.70 9.05
C GLU A 142 -33.10 -12.24 8.65
N GLN A 143 -33.29 -11.75 7.42
CA GLN A 143 -34.62 -11.43 6.90
C GLN A 143 -35.54 -12.66 6.86
N ARG A 144 -35.03 -13.81 6.39
CA ARG A 144 -35.81 -15.06 6.38
C ARG A 144 -36.19 -15.55 7.77
N LYS A 145 -35.34 -15.33 8.78
CA LYS A 145 -35.68 -15.63 10.18
C LYS A 145 -36.80 -14.73 10.67
N ALA A 146 -36.73 -13.44 10.37
CA ALA A 146 -37.75 -12.47 10.77
C ALA A 146 -39.10 -12.78 10.11
N ASP A 147 -39.10 -13.14 8.82
CA ASP A 147 -40.32 -13.50 8.08
C ASP A 147 -40.95 -14.82 8.54
N ALA A 148 -40.17 -15.70 9.18
CA ALA A 148 -40.61 -17.00 9.69
C ALA A 148 -41.06 -16.99 11.16
N ALA A 149 -40.96 -15.84 11.85
CA ALA A 149 -41.32 -15.65 13.25
C ALA A 149 -42.67 -14.93 13.39
#